data_AF-A0A0S6XEH6-F1
#
_entry.id   AF-A0A0S6XEH6-F1
#
_cell.length_a   1.000
_cell.length_b   1.000
_cell.length_c   1.000
_cell.angle_alpha   90.00
_cell.angle_beta   90.00
_cell.angle_gamma   90.00
#
_symmetry.space_group_name_H-M   'P 1'
#
loop_
_entity.id
_entity.type
_entity.pdbx_description
1 polymer ?
#
loop_
_entity_poly.entity_id
_entity_poly.type
_entity_poly.pdbx_seq_one_letter_code
_entity_poly.pdbx_strand_id
1 'polypeptide(L)'
;MMTFFSNPTWLALVLALATTSAAAGTSNCRAADVAVVRKGAANPVDFCSFYNARKRQYSPFPALTAQQGMAACRCILAKAAATPTTAAKQLPRPTTDGVKGDCYGYDMDKIKSSFTNAHNFCKFFNLFSE
;
A
#
# COMPACT_ATOMS: atom_id res chain seq x y z
N MET A 1 31.60 54.93 44.99
CA MET A 1 32.40 55.50 43.90
C MET A 1 32.67 54.38 42.89
N MET A 2 32.37 54.62 41.61
CA MET A 2 32.51 53.69 40.47
C MET A 2 33.95 53.14 40.32
N THR A 3 34.28 52.00 39.69
CA THR A 3 34.11 51.63 38.26
C THR A 3 34.59 50.19 37.95
N PHE A 4 33.88 49.54 37.00
CA PHE A 4 34.28 48.62 35.88
C PHE A 4 35.41 47.57 36.01
N PHE A 5 35.17 46.33 35.53
CA PHE A 5 35.89 45.69 34.41
C PHE A 5 35.14 44.45 33.85
N SER A 6 35.06 44.42 32.52
CA SER A 6 34.83 43.37 31.50
C SER A 6 34.78 41.87 31.88
N ASN A 7 33.74 41.18 31.35
CA ASN A 7 33.66 39.87 30.61
C ASN A 7 34.61 38.69 31.00
N PRO A 8 34.27 37.37 30.85
CA PRO A 8 33.24 36.77 29.99
C PRO A 8 32.59 35.46 30.52
N THR A 9 31.27 35.39 30.68
CA THR A 9 30.58 34.09 30.90
C THR A 9 30.14 33.47 29.58
N TRP A 10 31.12 33.21 28.70
CA TRP A 10 30.96 32.31 27.55
C TRP A 10 31.15 30.87 28.03
N LEU A 11 30.23 30.31 28.80
CA LEU A 11 30.27 28.88 29.16
C LEU A 11 28.90 28.41 29.66
N ALA A 12 27.88 28.49 28.80
CA ALA A 12 26.63 27.73 28.99
C ALA A 12 25.82 27.66 27.68
N LEU A 13 26.46 27.30 26.56
CA LEU A 13 25.75 27.08 25.30
C LEU A 13 26.13 25.75 24.64
N VAL A 14 25.97 24.66 25.38
CA VAL A 14 25.93 23.27 24.89
C VAL A 14 25.46 22.47 26.11
N LEU A 15 24.42 21.63 26.13
CA LEU A 15 23.83 20.82 25.09
C LEU A 15 22.30 20.82 25.28
N ALA A 16 21.55 21.46 24.38
CA ALA A 16 20.21 20.97 24.09
C ALA A 16 20.42 19.75 23.17
N LEU A 17 20.51 18.55 23.75
CA LEU A 17 20.32 17.34 22.96
C LEU A 17 18.90 17.42 22.39
N ALA A 18 18.81 17.84 21.13
CA ALA A 18 17.62 17.70 20.34
C ALA A 18 17.25 16.21 20.40
N THR A 19 16.22 15.87 21.18
CA THR A 19 15.48 14.63 20.97
C THR A 19 14.78 14.79 19.63
N THR A 20 15.51 14.60 18.53
CA THR A 20 14.90 14.20 17.28
C THR A 20 14.36 12.81 17.53
N SER A 21 13.14 12.74 18.08
CA SER A 21 12.28 11.61 17.87
C SER A 21 12.11 11.51 16.36
N ALA A 22 12.97 10.73 15.71
CA ALA A 22 12.67 10.17 14.42
C ALA A 22 11.40 9.34 14.64
N ALA A 23 10.25 9.97 14.46
CA ALA A 23 8.98 9.29 14.40
C ALA A 23 9.09 8.33 13.21
N ALA A 24 9.49 7.09 13.52
CA ALA A 24 9.39 5.97 12.60
C ALA A 24 7.97 5.99 12.04
N GLY A 25 7.89 6.12 10.72
CA GLY A 25 6.73 6.69 10.04
C GLY A 25 5.42 6.01 10.40
N THR A 26 4.57 6.74 11.13
CA THR A 26 3.13 6.59 10.97
C THR A 26 2.83 6.97 9.52
N SER A 27 2.46 5.98 8.71
CA SER A 27 1.86 6.21 7.41
C SER A 27 0.66 7.13 7.62
N ASN A 28 0.84 8.43 7.40
CA ASN A 28 -0.26 9.37 7.48
C ASN A 28 -1.28 8.93 6.42
N CYS A 29 -2.38 8.35 6.88
CA CYS A 29 -3.47 7.88 6.05
C CYS A 29 -4.16 9.08 5.41
N ARG A 30 -3.51 9.66 4.40
CA ARG A 30 -3.98 10.86 3.73
C ARG A 30 -5.30 10.52 3.06
N ALA A 31 -6.38 11.15 3.54
CA ALA A 31 -7.73 10.85 3.10
C ALA A 31 -7.89 10.96 1.57
N ALA A 32 -7.23 11.96 0.96
CA ALA A 32 -7.21 12.14 -0.48
C ALA A 32 -6.63 10.93 -1.24
N ASP A 33 -5.55 10.33 -0.75
CA ASP A 33 -4.89 9.21 -1.43
C ASP A 33 -5.73 7.94 -1.28
N VAL A 34 -6.31 7.72 -0.10
CA VAL A 34 -7.27 6.64 0.15
C VAL A 34 -8.49 6.77 -0.77
N ALA A 35 -8.99 7.99 -0.99
CA ALA A 35 -10.12 8.23 -1.89
C ALA A 35 -9.77 7.90 -3.34
N VAL A 36 -8.56 8.24 -3.81
CA VAL A 36 -8.08 7.85 -5.14
C VAL A 36 -8.07 6.32 -5.30
N VAL A 37 -7.52 5.59 -4.33
CA VAL A 37 -7.48 4.13 -4.38
C VAL A 37 -8.89 3.52 -4.38
N ARG A 38 -9.78 4.01 -3.50
CA ARG A 38 -11.17 3.51 -3.42
C ARG A 38 -11.97 3.78 -4.69
N LYS A 39 -11.70 4.89 -5.37
CA LYS A 39 -12.37 5.23 -6.63
C LYS A 39 -11.81 4.43 -7.81
N GLY A 40 -10.51 4.18 -7.84
CA GLY A 40 -9.86 3.50 -8.96
C GLY A 40 -9.85 1.97 -8.87
N ALA A 41 -10.00 1.39 -7.68
CA ALA A 41 -10.07 -0.05 -7.48
C ALA A 41 -11.52 -0.51 -7.27
N ALA A 42 -12.01 -1.41 -8.12
CA ALA A 42 -13.34 -1.98 -7.99
C ALA A 42 -13.53 -2.74 -6.66
N ASN A 43 -12.49 -3.46 -6.22
CA ASN A 43 -12.44 -4.13 -4.92
C ASN A 43 -11.22 -3.61 -4.13
N PRO A 44 -11.34 -2.50 -3.37
CA PRO A 44 -10.20 -1.84 -2.76
C PRO A 44 -9.41 -2.71 -1.77
N VAL A 45 -10.08 -3.60 -1.03
CA VAL A 45 -9.41 -4.48 -0.05
C VAL A 45 -8.56 -5.52 -0.77
N ASP A 46 -9.13 -6.25 -1.73
CA ASP A 46 -8.41 -7.28 -2.50
C ASP A 46 -7.27 -6.66 -3.32
N PHE A 47 -7.55 -5.54 -3.98
CA PHE A 47 -6.54 -4.78 -4.70
C PHE A 47 -5.40 -4.39 -3.76
N CYS A 48 -5.69 -3.88 -2.57
CA CYS A 48 -4.66 -3.44 -1.65
C CYS A 48 -3.86 -4.58 -1.03
N SER A 49 -4.46 -5.75 -0.82
CA SER A 49 -3.76 -6.97 -0.44
C SER A 49 -2.72 -7.34 -1.51
N PHE A 50 -3.16 -7.44 -2.77
CA PHE A 50 -2.27 -7.69 -3.91
C PHE A 50 -1.20 -6.60 -4.10
N TYR A 51 -1.59 -5.33 -4.06
CA TYR A 51 -0.70 -4.21 -4.35
C TYR A 51 0.44 -4.11 -3.33
N ASN A 52 0.15 -4.38 -2.05
CA ASN A 52 1.15 -4.37 -0.98
C ASN A 52 1.95 -5.67 -0.84
N ALA A 53 1.60 -6.76 -1.54
CA ALA A 53 2.32 -8.04 -1.44
C ALA A 53 3.79 -7.97 -1.95
N ARG A 54 4.14 -6.95 -2.73
CA ARG A 54 5.47 -6.71 -3.28
C ARG A 54 5.78 -5.22 -3.30
N LYS A 55 7.07 -4.85 -3.29
CA LYS A 55 7.50 -3.45 -3.52
C LYS A 55 7.12 -3.03 -4.94
N ARG A 56 6.60 -1.81 -5.08
CA ARG A 56 6.14 -1.26 -6.36
C ARG A 56 7.07 -0.14 -6.82
N GLN A 57 7.47 -0.19 -8.08
CA GLN A 57 8.22 0.89 -8.73
C GLN A 57 7.28 1.96 -9.31
N TYR A 58 6.11 1.52 -9.80
CA TYR A 58 5.11 2.40 -10.43
C TYR A 58 3.75 2.27 -9.75
N SER A 59 2.95 3.34 -9.87
CA SER A 59 1.57 3.39 -9.41
C SER A 59 0.60 3.16 -10.57
N PRO A 60 -0.43 2.30 -10.39
CA PRO A 60 -1.53 2.21 -11.35
C PRO A 60 -2.49 3.41 -11.23
N PHE A 61 -2.35 4.24 -10.20
CA PHE A 61 -3.11 5.49 -10.02
C PHE A 61 -2.25 6.67 -10.50
N PRO A 62 -2.59 7.34 -11.60
CA PRO A 62 -1.77 8.44 -12.14
C PRO A 62 -1.55 9.59 -11.16
N ALA A 63 -2.49 9.79 -10.22
CA ALA A 63 -2.41 10.85 -9.21
C ALA A 63 -1.53 10.51 -8.00
N LEU A 64 -1.01 9.28 -7.89
CA LEU A 64 -0.24 8.82 -6.74
C LEU A 64 1.13 8.28 -7.17
N THR A 65 2.16 8.51 -6.38
CA THR A 65 3.40 7.71 -6.47
C THR A 65 3.15 6.29 -5.96
N ALA A 66 4.05 5.36 -6.30
CA ALA A 66 3.97 3.99 -5.81
C ALA A 66 3.95 3.94 -4.26
N GLN A 67 4.76 4.76 -3.59
CA GLN A 67 4.78 4.82 -2.13
C GLN A 67 3.48 5.39 -1.55
N GLN A 68 2.90 6.41 -2.18
CA GLN A 68 1.60 6.96 -1.77
C GLN A 68 0.48 5.93 -1.93
N GLY A 69 0.44 5.21 -3.06
CA GLY A 69 -0.52 4.12 -3.28
C GLY A 69 -0.38 2.99 -2.25
N MET A 70 0.85 2.56 -1.97
CA MET A 70 1.11 1.52 -0.97
C MET A 70 0.71 1.99 0.45
N ALA A 71 1.00 3.24 0.80
CA ALA A 71 0.61 3.83 2.08
C ALA A 71 -0.92 3.90 2.23
N ALA A 72 -1.62 4.40 1.22
CA ALA A 72 -3.08 4.42 1.18
C ALA A 72 -3.68 3.01 1.31
N CYS A 73 -3.06 2.02 0.67
CA CYS A 73 -3.51 0.64 0.76
C CYS A 73 -3.33 0.03 2.15
N ARG A 74 -2.23 0.34 2.86
CA ARG A 74 -2.08 -0.08 4.27
C ARG A 74 -3.20 0.46 5.15
N CYS A 75 -3.64 1.70 4.90
CA CYS A 75 -4.75 2.32 5.62
C CYS A 75 -6.11 1.66 5.32
N ILE A 76 -6.36 1.26 4.07
CA ILE A 76 -7.58 0.53 3.69
C ILE A 76 -7.63 -0.83 4.39
N LEU A 77 -6.53 -1.57 4.39
CA LEU A 77 -6.44 -2.89 5.02
C LEU A 77 -6.60 -2.80 6.55
N ALA A 78 -5.97 -1.83 7.21
CA ALA A 78 -6.11 -1.64 8.65
C ALA A 78 -7.57 -1.38 9.06
N LYS A 79 -8.32 -0.59 8.27
CA LYS A 79 -9.76 -0.36 8.50
C LYS A 79 -10.61 -1.60 8.22
N ALA A 80 -10.26 -2.40 7.21
CA ALA A 80 -10.98 -3.63 6.89
C ALA A 80 -10.84 -4.68 7.99
N ALA A 81 -9.64 -4.84 8.56
CA ALA A 81 -9.39 -5.76 9.67
C ALA A 81 -10.17 -5.40 10.96
N ALA A 82 -10.48 -4.11 11.15
CA ALA A 82 -11.30 -3.65 12.27
C ALA A 82 -12.80 -3.88 12.08
N THR A 83 -13.23 -4.28 10.88
CA THR A 83 -14.65 -4.52 10.58
C THR A 83 -14.95 -6.02 10.66
N PRO A 84 -15.91 -6.47 11.48
CA PRO A 84 -16.33 -7.86 11.48
C PRO A 84 -16.87 -8.23 10.08
N THR A 85 -16.22 -9.19 9.44
CA THR A 85 -16.55 -9.62 8.08
C THR A 85 -17.27 -10.97 8.15
N THR A 86 -18.45 -11.07 7.54
CA THR A 86 -19.11 -12.36 7.31
C THR A 86 -18.22 -13.21 6.41
N ALA A 87 -17.92 -14.45 6.79
CA ALA A 87 -17.00 -15.31 6.05
C ALA A 87 -17.38 -15.39 4.56
N ALA A 88 -16.44 -15.05 3.68
CA ALA A 88 -16.65 -15.19 2.24
C ALA A 88 -16.83 -16.68 1.90
N LYS A 89 -17.71 -16.96 0.93
CA LYS A 89 -17.87 -18.31 0.40
C LYS A 89 -16.52 -18.77 -0.16
N GLN A 90 -16.03 -19.90 0.32
CA GLN A 90 -14.76 -20.46 -0.15
C GLN A 90 -14.86 -20.74 -1.65
N LEU A 91 -13.98 -20.11 -2.42
CA LEU A 91 -13.81 -20.44 -3.83
C LEU A 91 -13.22 -21.86 -3.95
N PRO A 92 -13.56 -22.61 -5.00
CA PRO A 92 -12.90 -23.89 -5.27
C PRO A 92 -11.39 -23.71 -5.29
N ARG A 93 -10.65 -24.67 -4.72
CA ARG A 93 -9.18 -24.65 -4.78
C ARG A 93 -8.76 -24.67 -6.25
N PRO A 94 -7.95 -23.70 -6.73
CA PRO A 94 -7.39 -23.78 -8.07
C PRO A 94 -6.59 -25.08 -8.19
N THR A 95 -6.92 -25.91 -9.18
CA THR A 95 -6.11 -27.09 -9.54
C THR A 95 -5.41 -26.83 -10.86
N THR A 96 -4.16 -27.23 -10.94
CA THR A 96 -3.36 -27.20 -12.17
C THR A 96 -3.52 -28.48 -12.99
N ASP A 97 -4.26 -29.47 -12.48
CA ASP A 97 -4.43 -30.75 -13.16
C ASP A 97 -5.22 -30.58 -14.46
N GLY A 98 -4.60 -30.95 -15.58
CA GLY A 98 -5.23 -30.94 -16.91
C GLY A 98 -5.33 -29.55 -17.58
N VAL A 99 -4.68 -28.52 -17.04
CA VAL A 99 -4.78 -27.16 -17.58
C VAL A 99 -3.71 -26.92 -18.65
N LYS A 100 -4.11 -26.85 -19.92
CA LYS A 100 -3.30 -26.28 -21.01
C LYS A 100 -3.81 -24.88 -21.32
N GLY A 101 -3.08 -23.84 -20.92
CA GLY A 101 -3.35 -22.46 -21.33
C GLY A 101 -2.92 -21.39 -20.31
N ASP A 102 -2.99 -20.12 -20.70
CA ASP A 102 -2.61 -18.98 -19.86
C ASP A 102 -3.57 -18.73 -18.69
N CYS A 103 -4.71 -19.43 -18.61
CA CYS A 103 -5.73 -19.25 -17.58
C CYS A 103 -6.51 -20.53 -17.27
N TYR A 104 -7.14 -20.56 -16.09
CA TYR A 104 -8.06 -21.63 -15.69
C TYR A 104 -9.46 -21.41 -16.29
N GLY A 105 -10.02 -22.45 -16.93
CA GLY A 105 -11.29 -22.37 -17.65
C GLY A 105 -12.47 -21.89 -16.80
N TYR A 106 -12.53 -22.29 -15.53
CA TYR A 106 -13.60 -21.92 -14.60
C TYR A 106 -13.70 -20.41 -14.35
N ASP A 107 -12.56 -19.71 -14.34
CA ASP A 107 -12.52 -18.27 -14.04
C ASP A 107 -12.74 -17.41 -15.30
N MET A 108 -12.76 -18.03 -16.49
CA MET A 108 -12.73 -17.29 -17.76
C MET A 108 -13.94 -16.40 -17.98
N ASP A 109 -15.13 -16.78 -17.53
CA ASP A 109 -16.32 -15.94 -17.67
C ASP A 109 -16.20 -14.68 -16.81
N LYS A 110 -15.64 -14.81 -15.61
CA LYS A 110 -15.38 -13.66 -14.73
C LYS A 110 -14.25 -12.79 -15.25
N ILE A 111 -13.19 -13.41 -15.78
CA ILE A 111 -12.04 -12.69 -16.34
C ILE A 111 -12.45 -11.91 -17.58
N LYS A 112 -13.17 -12.54 -18.53
CA LYS A 112 -13.65 -11.88 -19.76
C LYS A 112 -14.62 -10.74 -19.46
N SER A 113 -15.45 -10.86 -18.42
CA SER A 113 -16.37 -9.79 -18.02
C SER A 113 -15.70 -8.64 -17.27
N SER A 114 -14.54 -8.89 -16.64
CA SER A 114 -13.85 -7.88 -15.81
C SER A 114 -12.68 -7.20 -16.53
N PHE A 115 -12.12 -7.83 -17.58
CA PHE A 115 -10.92 -7.36 -18.26
C PHE A 115 -11.11 -7.37 -19.78
N THR A 116 -10.84 -6.23 -20.41
CA THR A 116 -10.86 -6.10 -21.88
C THR A 116 -9.86 -7.02 -22.57
N ASN A 117 -8.69 -7.26 -21.95
CA ASN A 117 -7.64 -8.14 -22.47
C ASN A 117 -7.41 -9.33 -21.53
N ALA A 118 -8.30 -10.32 -21.60
CA ALA A 118 -8.21 -11.54 -20.78
C ALA A 118 -6.86 -12.26 -20.93
N HIS A 119 -6.32 -12.40 -22.15
CA HIS A 119 -5.02 -13.05 -22.37
C HIS A 119 -3.86 -12.38 -21.61
N ASN A 120 -3.78 -11.05 -21.62
CA ASN A 120 -2.73 -10.33 -20.90
C ASN A 120 -2.88 -10.46 -19.38
N PHE A 121 -4.13 -10.46 -18.88
CA PHE A 121 -4.42 -10.73 -17.48
C PHE A 121 -3.91 -12.12 -17.08
N CYS A 122 -4.31 -13.13 -17.84
CA CYS A 122 -3.96 -14.53 -17.68
C CYS A 122 -2.44 -14.76 -17.61
N LYS A 123 -1.73 -14.24 -18.62
CA LYS A 123 -0.26 -14.27 -18.69
C LYS A 123 0.39 -13.58 -17.49
N PHE A 124 -0.09 -12.40 -17.12
CA PHE A 124 0.43 -11.67 -15.98
C PHE A 124 0.22 -12.44 -14.66
N PHE A 125 -0.98 -12.95 -14.38
CA PHE A 125 -1.26 -13.59 -13.08
C PHE A 125 -0.53 -14.92 -12.91
N ASN A 126 -0.40 -15.72 -13.96
CA ASN A 126 0.31 -17.00 -13.88
C ASN A 126 1.83 -16.84 -13.71
N LEU A 127 2.43 -15.79 -14.28
CA LEU A 127 3.85 -15.46 -14.09
C LEU A 127 4.20 -15.09 -12.62
N PHE A 128 3.22 -14.76 -11.78
CA PHE A 128 3.43 -14.29 -10.41
C PHE A 128 2.90 -15.26 -9.34
N SER A 129 2.45 -16.45 -9.73
CA SER A 129 1.85 -17.45 -8.82
C SER A 129 2.82 -18.57 -8.41
N GLU A 130 4.11 -18.46 -8.74
CA GLU A 130 5.19 -19.35 -8.27
C GLU A 130 5.81 -18.87 -6.94
#